data_AF-A0AAW8D8M1-F1
#
_entry.id   AF-A0AAW8D8M1-F1
#
_cell.length_a   1.000
_cell.length_b   1.000
_cell.length_c   1.000
_cell.angle_alpha   90.00
_cell.angle_beta   90.00
_cell.angle_gamma   90.00
#
_symmetry.space_group_name_H-M   'P 1'
#
loop_
_entity.id
_entity.type
_entity.pdbx_description
1 polymer ?
#
loop_
_entity_poly.entity_id
_entity_poly.type
_entity_poly.pdbx_seq_one_letter_code
_entity_poly.pdbx_strand_id
1 'polypeptide(L)'
;MTYFCPVCGYPDLDEPPYLENEIPSYNICPCCGVEFGFADGGRQGEALQYWILKTRNTWIRQGMCWRSSSESPPANWDPSSQLENLRQDKGPVAGPGRYEYHRLENEGQEP
;
A
#
# COMPACT_ATOMS: atom_id res chain seq x y z
N MET A 1 6.24 13.50 13.04
CA MET A 1 5.38 13.32 11.85
C MET A 1 4.96 11.87 11.88
N THR A 2 3.67 11.59 11.76
CA THR A 2 3.18 10.21 11.74
C THR A 2 2.75 9.88 10.31
N TYR A 3 3.06 8.68 9.85
CA TYR A 3 2.77 8.26 8.48
C TYR A 3 1.64 7.23 8.47
N PHE A 4 0.80 7.29 7.43
CA PHE A 4 -0.30 6.37 7.28
C PHE A 4 0.14 5.11 6.55
N CYS A 5 -0.28 3.94 7.04
CA CYS A 5 -0.19 2.71 6.29
C CYS A 5 -1.17 2.77 5.11
N PRO A 6 -0.70 2.66 3.84
CA PRO A 6 -1.56 2.78 2.68
C PRO A 6 -2.47 1.56 2.56
N VAL A 7 -2.15 0.43 3.21
CA VAL A 7 -2.99 -0.76 3.18
C VAL A 7 -4.18 -0.60 4.11
N CYS A 8 -3.96 -0.30 5.40
CA CYS A 8 -5.03 -0.35 6.41
C CYS A 8 -5.38 0.98 7.06
N GLY A 9 -4.67 2.07 6.76
CA GLY A 9 -4.89 3.39 7.34
C GLY A 9 -4.33 3.59 8.75
N TYR A 10 -3.50 2.66 9.25
CA TYR A 10 -2.84 2.82 10.56
C TYR A 10 -2.04 4.14 10.59
N PRO A 11 -2.30 5.06 11.54
CA PRO A 11 -1.86 6.44 11.42
C PRO A 11 -0.48 6.74 12.02
N ASP A 12 0.18 5.75 12.61
CA ASP A 12 1.33 5.92 13.49
C ASP A 12 2.52 5.06 13.06
N LEU A 13 2.81 5.02 11.75
CA LEU A 13 4.07 4.47 11.28
C LEU A 13 5.21 5.43 11.61
N ASP A 14 6.33 4.87 12.08
CA ASP A 14 7.55 5.60 12.43
C ASP A 14 8.21 6.28 11.21
N GLU A 15 7.98 5.74 10.01
CA GLU A 15 8.56 6.23 8.76
C GLU A 15 7.57 6.09 7.59
N PRO A 16 7.74 6.85 6.49
CA PRO A 16 6.83 6.75 5.36
C PRO A 16 6.94 5.36 4.72
N PRO A 17 5.82 4.71 4.38
CA PRO A 17 5.83 3.39 3.73
C PRO A 17 6.73 3.34 2.50
N TYR A 18 6.69 4.41 1.70
CA TYR A 18 7.54 4.65 0.54
C TYR A 18 8.01 6.11 0.53
N LEU A 19 9.27 6.33 0.19
CA LEU A 19 9.86 7.65 -0.04
C LEU A 19 9.51 8.17 -1.45
N GLU A 20 10.05 9.35 -1.79
CA GLU A 20 10.03 9.87 -3.16
C GLU A 20 10.63 8.84 -4.14
N ASN A 21 9.97 8.63 -5.28
CA ASN A 21 10.26 7.56 -6.25
C ASN A 21 9.94 6.13 -5.79
N GLU A 22 9.02 5.97 -4.83
CA GLU A 22 8.51 4.66 -4.39
C GLU A 22 9.60 3.74 -3.80
N ILE A 23 10.67 4.32 -3.27
CA ILE A 23 11.70 3.58 -2.53
C ILE A 23 11.06 3.10 -1.22
N PRO A 24 10.96 1.78 -0.97
CA PRO A 24 10.28 1.27 0.21
C PRO A 24 11.10 1.53 1.47
N SER A 25 10.40 1.70 2.59
CA SER A 25 10.99 1.80 3.91
C SER A 25 11.51 0.48 4.48
N TYR A 26 10.95 -0.65 4.01
CA TYR A 26 11.10 -1.96 4.64
C TYR A 26 10.53 -2.07 6.05
N ASN A 27 9.83 -1.04 6.53
CA ASN A 27 9.12 -1.10 7.78
C ASN A 27 7.91 -2.03 7.70
N ILE A 28 7.55 -2.61 8.85
CA ILE A 28 6.41 -3.51 8.98
C ILE A 28 5.28 -2.74 9.66
N CYS A 29 4.12 -2.67 9.02
CA CYS A 29 2.93 -2.10 9.66
C CYS A 29 2.48 -3.01 10.82
N PRO A 30 2.42 -2.53 12.08
CA PRO A 30 2.03 -3.38 13.21
C PRO A 30 0.55 -3.81 13.13
N CYS A 31 -0.28 -3.01 12.46
CA CYS A 31 -1.70 -3.31 12.27
C CYS A 31 -1.93 -4.42 11.23
N CYS A 32 -1.57 -4.20 9.96
CA CYS A 32 -1.88 -5.15 8.88
C CYS A 32 -0.76 -6.16 8.58
N GLY A 33 0.43 -5.99 9.18
CA GLY A 33 1.57 -6.90 9.05
C GLY A 33 2.26 -6.87 7.69
N VAL A 34 2.00 -5.85 6.86
CA VAL A 34 2.70 -5.68 5.59
C VAL A 34 4.08 -5.11 5.83
N GLU A 35 5.09 -5.79 5.28
CA GLU A 35 6.46 -5.30 5.11
C GLU A 35 6.58 -4.64 3.73
N PHE A 36 6.79 -3.32 3.70
CA PHE A 36 6.83 -2.55 2.44
C PHE A 36 8.10 -2.89 1.64
N GLY A 37 8.00 -3.04 0.32
CA GLY A 37 9.11 -3.45 -0.55
C GLY A 37 9.36 -4.97 -0.60
N PHE A 38 9.08 -5.70 0.49
CA PHE A 38 9.19 -7.15 0.52
C PHE A 38 7.88 -7.84 0.13
N ALA A 39 6.79 -7.55 0.83
CA ALA A 39 5.50 -8.20 0.60
C ALA A 39 4.86 -7.81 -0.75
N ASP A 40 5.11 -6.58 -1.21
CA ASP A 40 4.70 -6.10 -2.52
C ASP A 40 5.63 -6.54 -3.66
N GLY A 41 6.71 -7.28 -3.37
CA GLY A 41 7.66 -7.78 -4.37
C GLY A 41 8.38 -6.69 -5.16
N GLY A 42 8.56 -5.49 -4.59
CA GLY A 42 9.22 -4.36 -5.24
C GLY A 42 8.41 -3.74 -6.37
N ARG A 43 7.08 -3.89 -6.35
CA ARG A 43 6.19 -3.27 -7.35
C ARG A 43 6.24 -1.75 -7.25
N GLN A 44 6.03 -1.10 -8.39
CA GLN A 44 6.03 0.35 -8.53
C GLN A 44 4.82 0.81 -9.37
N GLY A 45 4.50 2.10 -9.31
CA GLY A 45 3.42 2.77 -10.04
C GLY A 45 2.07 2.10 -9.85
N GLU A 46 1.33 1.92 -10.94
CA GLU A 46 0.00 1.31 -10.91
C GLU A 46 -0.01 -0.12 -10.36
N ALA A 47 1.07 -0.89 -10.60
CA ALA A 47 1.18 -2.25 -10.08
C ALA A 47 1.24 -2.27 -8.55
N LEU A 48 1.94 -1.29 -7.96
CA LEU A 48 1.98 -1.10 -6.51
C LEU A 48 0.61 -0.69 -5.97
N GLN A 49 -0.04 0.28 -6.59
CA GLN A 49 -1.37 0.75 -6.18
C GLN A 49 -2.41 -0.37 -6.24
N TYR A 50 -2.43 -1.16 -7.32
CA TYR A 50 -3.30 -2.32 -7.45
C TYR A 50 -3.02 -3.36 -6.36
N TRP A 51 -1.75 -3.64 -6.08
CA TRP A 51 -1.36 -4.56 -5.02
C TRP A 51 -1.84 -4.07 -3.64
N ILE A 52 -1.64 -2.79 -3.31
CA ILE A 52 -2.10 -2.18 -2.06
C ILE A 52 -3.61 -2.35 -1.90
N LEU A 53 -4.39 -2.04 -2.94
CA LEU A 53 -5.86 -2.19 -2.94
C LEU A 53 -6.28 -3.65 -2.72
N LYS A 54 -5.62 -4.58 -3.41
CA LYS A 54 -5.89 -6.02 -3.27
C LYS A 54 -5.57 -6.51 -1.86
N THR A 55 -4.42 -6.13 -1.32
CA THR A 55 -3.97 -6.51 0.03
C THR A 55 -4.91 -5.95 1.10
N ARG A 56 -5.35 -4.70 0.96
CA ARG A 56 -6.37 -4.10 1.83
C ARG A 56 -7.65 -4.91 1.84
N ASN A 57 -8.18 -5.26 0.67
CA ASN A 57 -9.41 -6.05 0.56
C ASN A 57 -9.26 -7.44 1.19
N THR A 58 -8.10 -8.07 1.06
CA THR A 58 -7.79 -9.34 1.75
C THR A 58 -7.80 -9.16 3.26
N TRP A 59 -7.11 -8.15 3.79
CA TRP A 59 -7.09 -7.87 5.23
C TRP A 59 -8.51 -7.59 5.78
N ILE A 60 -9.33 -6.84 5.05
CA ILE A 60 -10.75 -6.62 5.39
C ILE A 60 -11.51 -7.94 5.46
N ARG A 61 -11.39 -8.79 4.43
CA ARG A 61 -12.08 -10.10 4.39
C ARG A 61 -11.64 -11.06 5.49
N GLN A 62 -10.42 -10.90 5.98
CA GLN A 62 -9.87 -11.71 7.08
C GLN A 62 -10.27 -11.17 8.47
N GLY A 63 -11.15 -10.18 8.55
CA GLY A 63 -11.63 -9.64 9.82
C GLY A 63 -10.75 -8.53 10.40
N MET A 64 -9.87 -7.94 9.57
CA MET A 64 -9.07 -6.77 9.94
C MET A 64 -8.24 -6.97 11.20
N CYS A 65 -7.70 -8.17 11.40
CA CYS A 65 -6.98 -8.50 12.63
C CYS A 65 -5.70 -7.68 12.77
N TRP A 66 -5.42 -7.25 14.01
CA TRP A 66 -4.10 -6.73 14.39
C TRP A 66 -3.05 -7.83 14.28
N ARG A 67 -1.91 -7.54 13.64
CA ARG A 67 -0.92 -8.57 13.29
C ARG A 67 0.32 -8.56 14.16
N SER A 68 0.69 -7.44 14.77
CA SER A 68 1.85 -7.37 15.66
C SER A 68 1.62 -8.20 16.92
N SER A 69 2.64 -8.96 17.31
CA SER A 69 2.70 -9.68 18.58
C SER A 69 3.54 -8.96 19.65
N SER A 70 4.38 -8.00 19.24
CA SER A 70 5.21 -7.17 20.12
C SER A 70 4.50 -5.90 20.57
N GLU A 71 3.51 -5.44 19.81
CA GLU A 71 2.73 -4.24 20.09
C GLU A 71 1.25 -4.60 20.15
N SER A 72 0.56 -4.08 21.16
CA SER A 72 -0.90 -4.21 21.25
C SER A 72 -1.58 -3.12 20.43
N PRO A 73 -2.79 -3.37 19.88
CA PRO A 73 -3.59 -2.31 19.31
C PRO A 73 -3.86 -1.21 20.36
N PRO A 74 -4.05 0.05 19.95
CA PRO A 74 -4.45 1.12 20.86
C PRO A 74 -5.73 0.78 21.65
N ALA A 75 -5.91 1.43 22.79
CA ALA A 75 -7.15 1.29 23.56
C ALA A 75 -8.37 1.70 22.70
N ASN A 76 -9.43 0.89 22.73
CA ASN A 76 -10.65 1.08 21.93
C ASN A 76 -10.41 1.12 20.41
N TRP A 77 -9.36 0.44 19.93
CA TRP A 77 -9.07 0.36 18.50
C TRP A 77 -10.24 -0.25 17.71
N ASP A 78 -10.71 0.50 16.72
CA ASP A 78 -11.68 0.06 15.73
C ASP A 78 -11.03 0.06 14.33
N PRO A 79 -10.84 -1.11 13.70
CA PRO A 79 -10.26 -1.19 12.37
C PRO A 79 -11.11 -0.52 11.29
N SER A 80 -12.43 -0.41 11.49
CA SER A 80 -13.32 0.23 10.52
C SER A 80 -13.09 1.74 10.48
N SER A 81 -13.03 2.38 11.65
CA SER A 81 -12.68 3.79 11.77
C SER A 81 -11.27 4.09 11.22
N GLN A 82 -10.32 3.17 11.40
CA GLN A 82 -8.96 3.32 10.87
C GLN A 82 -8.92 3.47 9.33
N LEU A 83 -9.83 2.82 8.59
CA LEU A 83 -9.88 2.93 7.13
C LEU A 83 -10.27 4.33 6.64
N GLU A 84 -10.91 5.15 7.46
CA GLU A 84 -11.28 6.51 7.09
C GLU A 84 -10.06 7.43 6.92
N ASN A 85 -8.92 7.09 7.53
CA ASN A 85 -7.65 7.79 7.32
C ASN A 85 -7.21 7.75 5.86
N LEU A 86 -7.55 6.69 5.13
CA LEU A 86 -7.20 6.53 3.71
C LEU A 86 -8.00 7.46 2.79
N ARG A 87 -9.14 8.00 3.24
CA ARG A 87 -9.92 8.98 2.47
C ARG A 87 -9.33 10.38 2.56
N GLN A 88 -8.56 10.63 3.61
CA GLN A 88 -7.88 11.91 3.84
C GLN A 88 -6.50 11.96 3.19
N ASP A 89 -5.97 10.80 2.79
CA ASP A 89 -4.74 10.71 2.03
C ASP A 89 -4.98 11.14 0.57
N LYS A 90 -4.77 12.43 0.30
CA LYS A 90 -4.40 12.85 -1.04
C LYS A 90 -2.99 12.31 -1.27
N GLY A 91 -2.91 11.04 -1.69
CA GLY A 91 -1.64 10.39 -2.02
C GLY A 91 -0.77 11.27 -2.92
N PRO A 92 0.55 11.04 -2.98
CA PRO A 92 1.46 11.88 -3.75
C PRO A 92 0.92 12.05 -5.17
N VAL A 93 0.56 13.30 -5.49
CA VAL A 93 0.02 13.68 -6.79
C VAL A 93 1.13 13.45 -7.81
N ALA A 94 1.13 12.29 -8.47
CA ALA A 94 1.83 12.13 -9.73
C ALA A 94 1.00 12.89 -10.80
N GLY A 95 1.61 13.91 -11.38
CA GLY A 95 1.03 14.81 -12.38
C GLY A 95 0.60 14.13 -13.70
N PRO A 96 0.13 14.92 -14.68
CA PRO A 96 -0.67 14.43 -15.79
C PRO A 96 0.20 13.74 -16.84
N GLY A 97 0.00 12.44 -17.00
CA GLY A 97 0.60 11.66 -18.07
C GLY A 97 -0.38 10.59 -18.53
N ARG A 98 -1.39 11.00 -19.30
CA ARG A 98 -2.25 10.11 -20.07
C ARG A 98 -1.37 9.46 -21.14
N TYR A 99 -0.72 8.34 -20.83
CA TYR A 99 0.05 7.61 -21.83
C TYR A 99 -0.89 6.69 -22.60
N GLU A 100 -1.07 7.02 -23.88
CA GLU A 100 -1.79 6.21 -24.85
C GLU A 100 -1.09 4.86 -25.02
N TYR A 101 -1.90 3.80 -25.02
CA TYR A 101 -1.46 2.45 -25.34
C TYR A 101 -1.00 2.37 -26.80
N HIS A 102 0.30 2.44 -27.06
CA HIS A 102 0.83 1.87 -28.29
C HIS A 102 1.00 0.37 -28.09
N ARG A 103 0.01 -0.38 -28.59
CA ARG A 103 0.05 -1.82 -28.80
C ARG A 103 1.25 -2.11 -29.71
N LEU A 104 2.30 -2.72 -29.17
CA LEU A 104 3.35 -3.35 -29.98
C LEU A 104 2.71 -4.56 -30.66
N GLU A 105 2.34 -4.39 -31.92
CA GLU A 105 2.07 -5.51 -32.82
C GLU A 105 3.40 -6.21 -33.07
N ASN A 106 3.64 -7.31 -32.38
CA ASN A 106 4.77 -8.19 -32.69
C ASN A 106 4.42 -8.96 -33.96
N GLU A 107 4.89 -8.42 -35.09
CA GLU A 107 5.15 -9.15 -36.33
C GLU A 107 6.14 -10.28 -36.01
N GLY A 108 5.62 -11.51 -35.87
CA GLY A 108 6.42 -12.72 -35.87
C GLY A 108 6.35 -13.37 -37.24
N GLN A 109 7.21 -12.95 -38.16
CA GLN A 109 7.48 -13.62 -39.42
C GLN A 109 8.81 -14.39 -39.35
N GLU A 110 8.69 -15.72 -39.51
CA GLU A 110 9.60 -16.66 -40.21
C GLU A 110 10.96 -17.03 -39.58
N PRO A 111 11.60 -18.16 -39.99
CA PRO A 111 11.45 -18.94 -41.25
C PRO A 111 10.65 -20.25 -41.18
#